data_AF-A0A936BL50-F1
#
_entry.id   AF-A0A936BL50-F1
#
_cell.length_a   1.000
_cell.length_b   1.000
_cell.length_c   1.000
_cell.angle_alpha   90.00
_cell.angle_beta   90.00
_cell.angle_gamma   90.00
#
_symmetry.space_group_name_H-M   'P 1'
#
loop_
_entity.id
_entity.type
_entity.pdbx_description
1 polymer ?
#
loop_
_entity_poly.entity_id
_entity_poly.type
_entity_poly.pdbx_seq_one_letter_code
_entity_poly.pdbx_strand_id
1 'polypeptide(L)'
;MPASTTGKGLQYGWTLGENGWKAGMDENALRLDAMAHEQWAQNRATTAGLTYGYFGGVTMDTGAPVRVANGTVALANNTVNYVERTAAGVVSANAAGFTAGRLPMAKVTTAAGAITAVEDWRPAFSLAPLTGWTAATGTATRTGFDTATATLAQVAEAVKAIIDDLLARGVLRP
;
A
#
# COMPACT_ATOMS: atom_id res chain seq x y z
N MET A 1 5.97 -11.13 -70.29
CA MET A 1 5.84 -10.04 -69.30
C MET A 1 5.60 -10.69 -67.94
N PRO A 2 6.27 -10.22 -66.86
CA PRO A 2 6.42 -10.97 -65.62
C PRO A 2 5.12 -11.06 -64.82
N ALA A 3 4.97 -12.15 -64.06
CA ALA A 3 3.89 -12.30 -63.08
C ALA A 3 4.08 -11.27 -61.95
N SER A 4 3.02 -10.53 -61.65
CA SER A 4 2.94 -9.59 -60.53
C SER A 4 3.08 -10.34 -59.21
N THR A 5 4.09 -9.98 -58.40
CA THR A 5 4.43 -10.60 -57.10
C THR A 5 3.71 -9.97 -55.90
N THR A 6 2.64 -9.20 -56.09
CA THR A 6 1.95 -8.57 -54.96
C THR A 6 0.91 -9.50 -54.36
N GLY A 7 1.24 -10.14 -53.23
CA GLY A 7 0.29 -10.89 -52.42
C GLY A 7 -0.87 -10.00 -51.97
N LYS A 8 -2.11 -10.43 -52.21
CA LYS A 8 -3.31 -9.79 -51.63
C LYS A 8 -3.58 -10.33 -50.23
N GLY A 9 -2.61 -10.12 -49.33
CA GLY A 9 -2.87 -10.15 -47.91
C GLY A 9 -3.53 -8.83 -47.53
N LEU A 10 -4.67 -8.88 -46.85
CA LEU A 10 -5.25 -7.68 -46.24
C LEU A 10 -4.19 -7.06 -45.33
N GLN A 11 -3.88 -5.79 -45.59
CA GLN A 11 -2.81 -5.06 -44.94
C GLN A 11 -3.16 -4.92 -43.45
N TYR A 12 -2.43 -5.67 -42.61
CA TYR A 12 -2.47 -5.52 -41.17
C TYR A 12 -2.04 -4.08 -40.81
N GLY A 13 -2.85 -3.41 -40.00
CA GLY A 13 -2.47 -2.16 -39.33
C GLY A 13 -3.00 -0.86 -39.95
N TRP A 14 -4.29 -0.59 -39.79
CA TRP A 14 -4.81 0.79 -39.74
C TRP A 14 -5.64 1.12 -38.48
N THR A 15 -5.71 0.18 -37.53
CA THR A 15 -5.86 0.45 -36.09
C THR A 15 -4.95 -0.52 -35.35
N LEU A 16 -4.03 0.00 -34.55
CA LEU A 16 -3.09 -0.79 -33.76
C LEU A 16 -3.84 -1.42 -32.58
N GLY A 17 -3.87 -2.75 -32.48
CA GLY A 17 -3.88 -3.40 -31.16
C GLY A 17 -5.09 -4.20 -30.67
N GLU A 18 -6.05 -4.63 -31.48
CA GLU A 18 -7.10 -5.53 -30.98
C GLU A 18 -6.84 -6.98 -31.40
N ASN A 19 -5.91 -7.59 -30.68
CA ASN A 19 -5.73 -9.03 -30.62
C ASN A 19 -7.10 -9.64 -30.37
N GLY A 20 -7.52 -10.65 -31.15
CA GLY A 20 -8.86 -11.27 -31.14
C GLY A 20 -9.28 -12.00 -29.85
N TRP A 21 -9.05 -11.39 -28.69
CA TRP A 21 -9.68 -11.70 -27.43
C TRP A 21 -11.07 -11.08 -27.45
N LYS A 22 -12.07 -11.83 -27.03
CA LYS A 22 -13.45 -11.33 -27.01
C LYS A 22 -13.48 -10.07 -26.15
N ALA A 23 -14.03 -8.96 -26.64
CA ALA A 23 -14.10 -7.67 -25.92
C ALA A 23 -14.48 -7.77 -24.43
N GLY A 24 -15.27 -8.76 -24.03
CA GLY A 24 -15.59 -9.04 -22.62
C GLY A 24 -14.41 -9.52 -21.75
N MET A 25 -13.39 -10.17 -22.32
CA MET A 25 -12.14 -10.50 -21.62
C MET A 25 -11.26 -9.28 -21.44
N ASP A 26 -11.21 -8.38 -22.42
CA ASP A 26 -10.47 -7.11 -22.30
C ASP A 26 -11.15 -6.18 -21.30
N GLU A 27 -12.48 -6.11 -21.31
CA GLU A 27 -13.22 -5.42 -20.26
C GLU A 27 -13.03 -6.05 -18.87
N ASN A 28 -12.96 -7.38 -18.77
CA ASN A 28 -12.69 -8.04 -17.50
C ASN A 28 -11.23 -7.86 -17.07
N ALA A 29 -10.28 -7.79 -18.00
CA ALA A 29 -8.88 -7.46 -17.73
C ALA A 29 -8.74 -6.01 -17.28
N LEU A 30 -9.45 -5.06 -17.92
CA LEU A 30 -9.51 -3.66 -17.53
C LEU A 30 -10.24 -3.46 -16.20
N ARG A 31 -11.31 -4.24 -15.94
CA ARG A 31 -11.96 -4.27 -14.63
C ARG A 31 -11.02 -4.87 -13.59
N LEU A 32 -10.32 -5.95 -13.89
CA LEU A 32 -9.36 -6.58 -12.99
C LEU A 32 -8.14 -5.69 -12.73
N ASP A 33 -7.70 -4.92 -13.72
CA ASP A 33 -6.63 -3.92 -13.63
C ASP A 33 -7.08 -2.68 -12.84
N ALA A 34 -8.31 -2.21 -13.08
CA ALA A 34 -8.94 -1.16 -12.28
C ALA A 34 -9.25 -1.61 -10.83
N MET A 35 -9.44 -2.91 -10.61
CA MET A 35 -9.63 -3.55 -9.29
C MET A 35 -8.30 -3.91 -8.63
N ALA A 36 -7.24 -4.14 -9.42
CA ALA A 36 -5.90 -4.35 -8.92
C ALA A 36 -5.44 -3.01 -8.37
N HIS A 37 -5.33 -2.92 -7.06
CA HIS A 37 -4.84 -1.70 -6.43
C HIS A 37 -3.35 -1.55 -6.79
N GLU A 38 -3.04 -0.94 -7.93
CA GLU A 38 -1.66 -0.72 -8.40
C GLU A 38 -0.94 0.34 -7.58
N GLN A 39 -1.70 1.17 -6.85
CA GLN A 39 -1.11 2.18 -5.99
C GLN A 39 -0.16 1.51 -5.00
N TRP A 40 1.06 2.05 -4.93
CA TRP A 40 2.11 1.57 -4.03
C TRP A 40 2.64 0.18 -4.35
N ALA A 41 2.22 -0.44 -5.45
CA ALA A 41 2.78 -1.70 -5.91
C ALA A 41 4.21 -1.51 -6.39
N GLN A 42 4.93 -2.62 -6.54
CA GLN A 42 6.22 -2.64 -7.20
C GLN A 42 6.10 -2.15 -8.64
N ASN A 43 6.90 -1.15 -9.00
CA ASN A 43 7.12 -0.81 -10.40
C ASN A 43 8.30 -1.62 -10.94
N ARG A 44 8.01 -2.68 -11.69
CA ARG A 44 9.03 -3.56 -12.27
C ARG A 44 9.93 -2.87 -13.30
N ALA A 45 9.42 -1.87 -14.02
CA ALA A 45 10.20 -1.17 -15.05
C ALA A 45 11.36 -0.36 -14.47
N THR A 46 11.24 0.08 -13.21
CA THR A 46 12.26 0.86 -12.49
C THR A 46 12.88 0.09 -11.32
N THR A 47 12.60 -1.22 -11.19
CA THR A 47 13.24 -2.08 -10.19
C THR A 47 14.40 -2.84 -10.83
N ALA A 48 15.64 -2.51 -10.43
CA ALA A 48 16.84 -3.13 -10.95
C ALA A 48 18.01 -3.01 -9.96
N GLY A 49 18.95 -3.96 -9.99
CA GLY A 49 20.10 -3.98 -9.07
C GLY A 49 19.64 -3.94 -7.61
N LEU A 50 20.10 -2.93 -6.86
CA LEU A 50 19.69 -2.65 -5.47
C LEU A 50 18.68 -1.49 -5.38
N THR A 51 17.91 -1.24 -6.43
CA THR A 51 16.89 -0.19 -6.49
C THR A 51 15.51 -0.82 -6.57
N TYR A 52 14.63 -0.51 -5.62
CA TYR A 52 13.23 -0.89 -5.65
C TYR A 52 12.38 0.25 -6.21
N GLY A 53 11.74 0.02 -7.35
CA GLY A 53 10.78 0.95 -7.95
C GLY A 53 9.38 0.74 -7.40
N TYR A 54 8.64 1.81 -7.19
CA TYR A 54 7.24 1.77 -6.75
C TYR A 54 6.35 2.70 -7.58
N PHE A 55 5.09 2.29 -7.75
CA PHE A 55 4.04 3.19 -8.21
C PHE A 55 3.62 4.12 -7.08
N GLY A 56 3.38 5.37 -7.42
CA GLY A 56 2.80 6.34 -6.52
C GLY A 56 1.34 6.03 -6.21
N GLY A 57 0.70 6.90 -5.45
CA GLY A 57 -0.70 6.74 -5.10
C GLY A 57 -1.27 8.03 -4.52
N VAL A 58 -2.51 7.95 -4.04
CA VAL A 58 -3.14 9.09 -3.36
C VAL A 58 -3.10 8.84 -1.85
N THR A 59 -2.71 9.85 -1.09
CA THR A 59 -2.77 9.87 0.37
C THR A 59 -3.77 10.93 0.82
N MET A 60 -4.29 10.79 2.04
CA MET A 60 -5.06 11.85 2.71
C MET A 60 -4.13 12.50 3.72
N ASP A 61 -3.57 13.66 3.38
CA ASP A 61 -2.71 14.41 4.28
C ASP A 61 -3.46 15.66 4.76
N THR A 62 -3.60 15.81 6.08
CA THR A 62 -4.27 16.96 6.71
C THR A 62 -5.67 17.26 6.13
N GLY A 63 -6.40 16.21 5.73
CA GLY A 63 -7.78 16.31 5.22
C GLY A 63 -7.91 16.62 3.73
N ALA A 64 -6.81 16.68 2.97
CA ALA A 64 -6.85 16.84 1.52
C ALA A 64 -6.17 15.65 0.80
N PRO A 65 -6.69 15.23 -0.38
CA PRO A 65 -6.02 14.22 -1.18
C PRO A 65 -4.73 14.78 -1.79
N VAL A 66 -3.62 14.12 -1.54
CA VAL A 66 -2.31 14.44 -2.10
C VAL A 66 -1.88 13.31 -3.03
N ARG A 67 -1.46 13.67 -4.26
CA ARG A 67 -0.92 12.71 -5.21
C ARG A 67 0.58 12.56 -5.00
N VAL A 68 1.01 11.34 -4.72
CA VAL A 68 2.43 10.96 -4.66
C VAL A 68 2.82 10.35 -5.99
N ALA A 69 3.94 10.80 -6.54
CA ALA A 69 4.46 10.30 -7.81
C ALA A 69 5.10 8.91 -7.66
N ASN A 70 5.31 8.22 -8.79
CA ASN A 70 6.16 7.04 -8.82
C ASN A 70 7.57 7.40 -8.37
N GLY A 71 8.28 6.44 -7.79
CA GLY A 71 9.63 6.70 -7.31
C GLY A 71 10.43 5.43 -7.12
N THR A 72 11.60 5.60 -6.51
CA THR A 72 12.52 4.52 -6.20
C THR A 72 13.08 4.67 -4.81
N VAL A 73 13.43 3.56 -4.17
CA VAL A 73 14.18 3.53 -2.91
C VAL A 73 15.39 2.60 -3.04
N ALA A 74 16.53 3.02 -2.49
CA ALA A 74 17.73 2.20 -2.45
C ALA A 74 17.60 1.11 -1.38
N LEU A 75 18.18 -0.06 -1.66
CA LEU A 75 18.19 -1.21 -0.77
C LEU A 75 19.61 -1.48 -0.26
N ALA A 76 19.72 -1.92 0.99
CA ALA A 76 20.95 -2.52 1.49
C ALA A 76 21.17 -3.88 0.82
N ASN A 77 22.42 -4.20 0.48
CA ASN A 77 22.79 -5.47 -0.14
C ASN A 77 22.88 -6.61 0.89
N ASN A 78 22.75 -7.85 0.42
CA ASN A 78 22.98 -9.07 1.18
C ASN A 78 22.15 -9.17 2.47
N THR A 79 20.93 -8.65 2.41
CA THR A 79 20.00 -8.60 3.54
C THR A 79 18.55 -8.53 3.06
N VAL A 80 17.63 -8.67 4.01
CA VAL A 80 16.20 -8.39 3.83
C VAL A 80 15.94 -6.91 4.10
N ASN A 81 15.25 -6.26 3.17
CA ASN A 81 14.85 -4.87 3.25
C ASN A 81 13.33 -4.77 3.39
N TYR A 82 12.86 -4.03 4.39
CA TYR A 82 11.46 -3.74 4.65
C TYR A 82 11.13 -2.37 4.07
N VAL A 83 10.47 -2.37 2.90
CA VAL A 83 10.02 -1.17 2.20
C VAL A 83 8.66 -0.76 2.75
N GLU A 84 8.55 0.49 3.16
CA GLU A 84 7.40 1.02 3.88
C GLU A 84 7.25 2.52 3.64
N ARG A 85 6.08 3.07 3.97
CA ARG A 85 5.81 4.50 3.80
C ARG A 85 5.12 5.15 4.99
N THR A 86 5.24 6.47 5.10
CA THR A 86 4.40 7.27 6.02
C THR A 86 2.96 7.39 5.50
N ALA A 87 2.03 7.84 6.35
CA ALA A 87 0.67 8.17 5.94
C ALA A 87 0.63 9.25 4.82
N ALA A 88 1.57 10.20 4.85
CA ALA A 88 1.74 11.21 3.80
C ALA A 88 2.35 10.66 2.50
N GLY A 89 2.89 9.43 2.52
CA GLY A 89 3.41 8.74 1.34
C GLY A 89 4.92 8.83 1.13
N VAL A 90 5.69 9.22 2.15
CA VAL A 90 7.16 9.20 2.09
C VAL A 90 7.65 7.76 2.23
N VAL A 91 8.31 7.24 1.19
CA VAL A 91 8.80 5.85 1.12
C VAL A 91 10.23 5.73 1.65
N SER A 92 10.48 4.68 2.43
CA SER A 92 11.79 4.34 3.00
C SER A 92 12.00 2.82 3.03
N ALA A 93 13.25 2.38 3.18
CA ALA A 93 13.61 0.98 3.39
C ALA A 93 14.56 0.84 4.59
N ASN A 94 14.41 -0.24 5.36
CA ASN A 94 15.29 -0.56 6.49
C ASN A 94 15.53 -2.08 6.58
N ALA A 95 16.51 -2.54 7.38
CA ALA A 95 16.84 -3.96 7.54
C ALA A 95 16.40 -4.58 8.88
N ALA A 96 15.70 -3.83 9.74
CA ALA A 96 15.31 -4.26 11.08
C ALA A 96 13.92 -4.90 11.12
N GLY A 97 12.98 -4.44 10.28
CA GLY A 97 11.58 -4.88 10.28
C GLY A 97 10.65 -3.77 9.80
N PHE A 98 9.36 -4.06 9.65
CA PHE A 98 8.37 -3.00 9.45
C PHE A 98 8.27 -2.12 10.71
N THR A 99 8.43 -0.82 10.53
CA THR A 99 8.38 0.16 11.60
C THR A 99 6.93 0.36 12.06
N ALA A 100 6.74 0.33 13.37
CA ALA A 100 5.49 0.71 14.01
C ALA A 100 4.97 2.07 13.48
N GLY A 101 3.73 2.10 12.98
CA GLY A 101 3.09 3.32 12.48
C GLY A 101 3.40 3.68 11.02
N ARG A 102 4.24 2.90 10.34
CA ARG A 102 4.40 2.97 8.88
C ARG A 102 3.50 1.96 8.20
N LEU A 103 3.20 2.25 6.93
CA LEU A 103 2.40 1.41 6.06
C LEU A 103 3.35 0.48 5.26
N PRO A 104 3.29 -0.85 5.46
CA PRO A 104 4.17 -1.77 4.77
C PRO A 104 3.85 -1.82 3.27
N MET A 105 4.90 -1.95 2.45
CA MET A 105 4.79 -2.09 1.00
C MET A 105 5.37 -3.42 0.53
N ALA A 106 6.63 -3.69 0.82
CA ALA A 106 7.28 -4.91 0.36
C ALA A 106 8.37 -5.38 1.32
N LYS A 107 8.64 -6.68 1.28
CA LYS A 107 9.83 -7.29 1.87
C LYS A 107 10.71 -7.79 0.74
N VAL A 108 11.91 -7.23 0.64
CA VAL A 108 12.81 -7.41 -0.49
C VAL A 108 14.11 -8.05 -0.04
N THR A 109 14.38 -9.26 -0.53
CA THR A 109 15.64 -9.96 -0.28
C THR A 109 16.65 -9.60 -1.36
N THR A 110 17.86 -9.24 -0.95
CA THR A 110 18.96 -8.91 -1.85
C THR A 110 20.17 -9.80 -1.58
N ALA A 111 20.93 -10.11 -2.62
CA ALA A 111 22.22 -10.81 -2.52
C ALA A 111 23.09 -10.44 -3.72
N ALA A 112 24.41 -10.38 -3.51
CA ALA A 112 25.40 -10.14 -4.57
C ALA A 112 25.09 -8.93 -5.50
N GLY A 113 24.51 -7.86 -4.96
CA GLY A 113 24.20 -6.64 -5.72
C GLY A 113 22.90 -6.69 -6.52
N ALA A 114 22.06 -7.71 -6.30
CA ALA A 114 20.79 -7.89 -6.98
C ALA A 114 19.65 -8.20 -5.99
N ILE A 115 18.43 -7.83 -6.38
CA ILE A 115 17.20 -8.31 -5.75
C ILE A 115 16.96 -9.76 -6.17
N THR A 116 16.79 -10.66 -5.20
CA THR A 116 16.54 -12.09 -5.44
C THR A 116 15.10 -12.49 -5.14
N ALA A 117 14.40 -11.75 -4.28
CA ALA A 117 12.98 -11.96 -4.02
C ALA A 117 12.28 -10.65 -3.61
N VAL A 118 11.02 -10.52 -4.00
CA VAL A 118 10.12 -9.44 -3.56
C VAL A 118 8.82 -10.09 -3.11
N GLU A 119 8.47 -9.89 -1.84
CA GLU A 119 7.16 -10.24 -1.29
C GLU A 119 6.33 -8.96 -1.18
N ASP A 120 5.07 -9.00 -1.66
CA ASP A 120 4.11 -7.91 -1.46
C ASP A 120 3.52 -8.01 -0.05
N TRP A 121 3.67 -6.93 0.73
CA TRP A 121 3.20 -6.84 2.11
C TRP A 121 2.16 -5.73 2.29
N ARG A 122 1.59 -5.23 1.19
CA ARG A 122 0.54 -4.22 1.24
C ARG A 122 -0.72 -4.81 1.85
N PRO A 123 -1.30 -4.18 2.88
CA PRO A 123 -2.58 -4.61 3.41
C PRO A 123 -3.69 -4.18 2.45
N ALA A 124 -4.72 -5.00 2.30
CA ALA A 124 -5.90 -4.67 1.48
C ALA A 124 -6.62 -3.39 1.96
N PHE A 125 -6.45 -3.05 3.24
CA PHE A 125 -6.92 -1.81 3.83
C PHE A 125 -5.87 -1.28 4.80
N SER A 126 -5.60 0.02 4.74
CA SER A 126 -4.51 0.65 5.47
C SER A 126 -5.04 1.80 6.33
N LEU A 127 -5.15 1.59 7.64
CA LEU A 127 -5.30 2.67 8.63
C LEU A 127 -3.94 2.91 9.28
N ALA A 128 -3.37 4.10 9.09
CA ALA A 128 -2.22 4.50 9.87
C ALA A 128 -2.69 4.80 11.32
N PRO A 129 -2.01 4.27 12.36
CA PRO A 129 -2.34 4.59 13.74
C PRO A 129 -2.13 6.07 14.04
N LEU A 130 -2.99 6.65 14.88
CA LEU A 130 -2.78 7.96 15.48
C LEU A 130 -1.77 7.83 16.63
N THR A 131 -0.58 8.38 16.43
CA THR A 131 0.54 8.34 17.40
C THR A 131 0.43 9.45 18.46
N GLY A 132 1.19 9.33 19.57
CA GLY A 132 1.25 10.33 20.64
C GLY A 132 0.28 10.10 21.81
N TRP A 133 -0.35 8.93 21.86
CA TRP A 133 -1.31 8.56 22.89
C TRP A 133 -0.67 7.74 24.00
N THR A 134 -0.59 8.29 25.22
CA THR A 134 -0.15 7.50 26.37
C THR A 134 -1.31 6.63 26.90
N ALA A 135 -1.01 5.39 27.28
CA ALA A 135 -1.98 4.51 27.92
C ALA A 135 -2.43 5.08 29.28
N ALA A 136 -3.74 5.20 29.47
CA ALA A 136 -4.30 5.59 30.76
C ALA A 136 -4.13 4.46 31.80
N THR A 137 -4.04 4.81 33.09
CA THR A 137 -3.92 3.85 34.21
C THR A 137 -5.22 3.75 35.01
N GLY A 138 -5.37 2.72 35.86
CA GLY A 138 -6.57 2.49 36.67
C GLY A 138 -7.55 1.46 36.09
N THR A 139 -8.76 1.41 36.64
CA THR A 139 -9.80 0.45 36.25
C THR A 139 -10.42 0.82 34.90
N ALA A 140 -10.56 -0.17 34.02
CA ALA A 140 -11.26 -0.02 32.74
C ALA A 140 -12.56 -0.81 32.79
N THR A 141 -13.70 -0.13 32.58
CA THR A 141 -15.03 -0.73 32.66
C THR A 141 -15.74 -0.61 31.32
N ARG A 142 -16.01 -1.74 30.66
CA ARG A 142 -16.77 -1.79 29.39
C ARG A 142 -18.26 -1.84 29.69
N THR A 143 -18.88 -0.67 29.76
CA THR A 143 -20.31 -0.51 30.08
C THR A 143 -20.91 0.72 29.40
N GLY A 144 -22.24 0.79 29.33
CA GLY A 144 -22.96 2.05 29.10
C GLY A 144 -23.16 2.84 30.40
N PHE A 145 -23.49 4.11 30.26
CA PHE A 145 -23.89 5.00 31.36
C PHE A 145 -25.01 5.95 30.91
N ASP A 146 -25.87 6.36 31.84
CA ASP A 146 -26.88 7.40 31.56
C ASP A 146 -26.19 8.77 31.52
N THR A 147 -26.24 9.44 30.37
CA THR A 147 -25.58 10.72 30.15
C THR A 147 -26.12 11.86 31.02
N ALA A 148 -27.33 11.73 31.58
CA ALA A 148 -27.90 12.72 32.48
C ALA A 148 -27.41 12.58 33.92
N THR A 149 -26.98 11.38 34.33
CA THR A 149 -26.69 11.07 35.74
C THR A 149 -25.32 10.43 35.97
N ALA A 150 -24.52 10.21 34.94
CA ALA A 150 -23.21 9.58 35.07
C ALA A 150 -22.27 10.37 35.98
N THR A 151 -21.55 9.66 36.84
CA THR A 151 -20.48 10.21 37.66
C THR A 151 -19.18 10.32 36.87
N LEU A 152 -18.26 11.19 37.33
CA LEU A 152 -16.94 11.33 36.72
C LEU A 152 -16.17 10.00 36.69
N ALA A 153 -16.26 9.20 37.75
CA ALA A 153 -15.59 7.90 37.82
C ALA A 153 -16.10 6.94 36.73
N GLN A 154 -17.41 6.82 36.57
CA GLN A 154 -18.01 5.96 35.54
C GLN A 154 -17.57 6.37 34.12
N VAL A 155 -17.55 7.68 33.85
CA VAL A 155 -17.10 8.20 32.55
C VAL A 155 -15.60 7.94 32.36
N ALA A 156 -14.76 8.17 33.37
CA ALA A 156 -13.32 7.96 33.26
C ALA A 156 -12.94 6.49 33.02
N GLU A 157 -13.59 5.54 33.71
CA GLU A 157 -13.37 4.11 33.52
C GLU A 157 -13.82 3.62 32.13
N ALA A 158 -14.94 4.16 31.61
CA ALA A 158 -15.44 3.84 30.28
C ALA A 158 -14.55 4.43 29.18
N VAL A 159 -14.11 5.68 29.33
CA VAL A 159 -13.16 6.33 28.41
C VAL A 159 -11.83 5.59 28.40
N LYS A 160 -11.33 5.16 29.56
CA LYS A 160 -10.14 4.31 29.64
C LYS A 160 -10.33 3.01 28.86
N ALA A 161 -11.45 2.32 29.03
CA ALA A 161 -11.72 1.08 28.31
C ALA A 161 -11.70 1.29 26.78
N ILE A 162 -12.23 2.43 26.31
CA ILE A 162 -12.17 2.82 24.90
C ILE A 162 -10.72 3.08 24.45
N ILE A 163 -9.93 3.82 25.23
CA ILE A 163 -8.51 4.07 24.92
C ILE A 163 -7.74 2.75 24.84
N ASP A 164 -7.92 1.85 25.80
CA ASP A 164 -7.29 0.53 25.81
C ASP A 164 -7.70 -0.30 24.58
N ASP A 165 -8.98 -0.31 24.22
CA ASP A 165 -9.48 -1.03 23.04
C ASP A 165 -8.91 -0.46 21.73
N LEU A 166 -8.78 0.86 21.62
CA LEU A 166 -8.21 1.52 20.45
C LEU A 166 -6.69 1.34 20.35
N LEU A 167 -5.97 1.31 21.48
CA LEU A 167 -4.56 0.95 21.54
C LEU A 167 -4.36 -0.52 21.14
N ALA A 168 -5.18 -1.44 21.67
CA ALA A 168 -5.11 -2.87 21.35
C ALA A 168 -5.40 -3.16 19.87
N ARG A 169 -6.33 -2.41 19.27
CA ARG A 169 -6.64 -2.51 17.83
C ARG A 169 -5.63 -1.80 16.93
N GLY A 170 -4.65 -1.12 17.51
CA GLY A 170 -3.64 -0.37 16.77
C GLY A 170 -4.20 0.85 16.03
N VAL A 171 -5.34 1.38 16.48
CA VAL A 171 -5.90 2.66 15.99
C VAL A 171 -5.15 3.82 16.64
N LEU A 172 -4.80 3.69 17.92
CA LEU A 172 -3.96 4.62 18.68
C LEU A 172 -2.60 3.97 18.97
N ARG A 173 -1.53 4.79 19.12
CA ARG A 173 -0.22 4.34 19.60
C ARG A 173 0.47 5.39 20.49
N PRO A 174 1.29 4.95 21.47
CA PRO A 174 2.21 5.82 22.22
C PRO A 174 3.12 6.64 21.33
#